data_AF-A0A9X5CPZ9-F1
#
_entry.id   AF-A0A9X5CPZ9-F1
#
_cell.length_a   1.000
_cell.length_b   1.000
_cell.length_c   1.000
_cell.angle_alpha   90.00
_cell.angle_beta   90.00
_cell.angle_gamma   90.00
#
_symmetry.space_group_name_H-M   'P 1'
#
loop_
_entity.id
_entity.type
_entity.pdbx_description
1 polymer ?
#
loop_
_entity_poly.entity_id
_entity_poly.type
_entity_poly.pdbx_seq_one_letter_code
_entity_poly.pdbx_strand_id
1 'polypeptide(L)'
;MSTAAPRRVVVVGNGIAGLTAADTLREAGFDGELTVVGDEPHPAYSRPALSKALLLDGDGLSSHALPPPGHGATELLGVRATALDLERRRVTLDDGTDLPYDRVVLATGSRARRLSLA
;
A
#
# COMPACT_ATOMS: atom_id res chain seq x y z
N MET A 1 17.96 -8.39 17.95
CA MET A 1 16.70 -8.40 17.16
C MET A 1 15.73 -9.35 17.85
N SER A 2 14.46 -8.96 18.01
CA SER A 2 13.45 -9.84 18.63
C SER A 2 13.22 -11.07 17.75
N THR A 3 13.30 -12.25 18.35
CA THR A 3 13.12 -13.57 17.71
C THR A 3 11.65 -14.02 17.69
N ALA A 4 10.76 -13.26 18.33
CA ALA A 4 9.33 -13.54 18.30
C ALA A 4 8.75 -13.29 16.90
N ALA A 5 7.82 -14.15 16.48
CA ALA A 5 7.08 -13.98 15.24
C ALA A 5 6.35 -12.62 15.25
N PRO A 6 6.34 -11.88 14.12
CA PRO A 6 5.64 -10.61 14.03
C PRO A 6 4.14 -10.83 14.24
N ARG A 7 3.48 -9.87 14.90
CA ARG A 7 2.03 -9.85 15.12
C ARG A 7 1.36 -8.68 14.41
N ARG A 8 2.14 -7.65 14.04
CA ARG A 8 1.67 -6.47 13.29
C ARG A 8 2.58 -6.18 12.10
N VAL A 9 2.00 -6.16 10.91
CA VAL A 9 2.68 -5.77 9.67
C VAL A 9 1.98 -4.57 9.05
N VAL A 10 2.77 -3.55 8.71
CA VAL A 10 2.29 -2.38 7.96
C VAL A 10 2.91 -2.40 6.56
N VAL A 11 2.07 -2.36 5.53
CA VAL A 11 2.49 -2.23 4.13
C VAL A 11 2.24 -0.78 3.69
N VAL A 12 3.29 -0.08 3.30
CA VAL A 12 3.21 1.30 2.82
C VAL A 12 3.16 1.30 1.30
N GLY A 13 1.97 1.50 0.75
CA GLY A 13 1.65 1.55 -0.69
C GLY A 13 0.53 0.58 -1.05
N ASN A 14 -0.60 1.08 -1.55
CA ASN A 14 -1.73 0.27 -2.06
C ASN A 14 -1.67 0.06 -3.60
N GLY A 15 -0.47 -0.23 -4.10
CA GLY A 15 -0.27 -0.65 -5.49
C GLY A 15 -0.15 -2.16 -5.61
N ILE A 16 0.10 -2.65 -6.83
CA ILE A 16 0.28 -4.10 -7.09
C ILE A 16 1.30 -4.74 -6.14
N ALA A 17 2.44 -4.09 -5.90
CA ALA A 17 3.47 -4.64 -5.01
C ALA A 17 3.00 -4.74 -3.55
N GLY A 18 2.18 -3.78 -3.08
CA GLY A 18 1.65 -3.79 -1.72
C GLY A 18 0.57 -4.86 -1.55
N LEU A 19 -0.36 -4.96 -2.51
CA LEU A 19 -1.36 -6.02 -2.50
C LEU A 19 -0.74 -7.41 -2.57
N THR A 20 0.21 -7.63 -3.49
CA THR A 20 0.93 -8.90 -3.57
C THR A 20 1.65 -9.23 -2.26
N ALA A 21 2.31 -8.24 -1.62
CA ALA A 21 2.94 -8.48 -0.32
C ALA A 21 1.92 -8.88 0.75
N ALA A 22 0.76 -8.22 0.80
CA ALA A 22 -0.30 -8.51 1.75
C ALA A 22 -0.93 -9.89 1.53
N ASP A 23 -1.23 -10.25 0.27
CA ASP A 23 -1.77 -11.57 -0.10
C ASP A 23 -0.75 -12.67 0.21
N THR A 24 0.51 -12.51 -0.21
CA THR A 24 1.57 -13.50 0.06
C THR A 24 1.82 -13.68 1.55
N LEU A 25 1.71 -12.64 2.38
CA LEU A 25 1.78 -12.79 3.84
C LEU A 25 0.68 -13.73 4.35
N ARG A 26 -0.56 -13.57 3.89
CA ARG A 26 -1.67 -14.44 4.29
C ARG A 26 -1.50 -15.86 3.77
N GLU A 27 -1.11 -16.02 2.51
CA GLU A 27 -0.82 -17.34 1.92
C GLU A 27 0.29 -18.07 2.67
N ALA A 28 1.29 -17.34 3.17
CA ALA A 28 2.38 -17.88 4.00
C ALA A 28 1.96 -18.14 5.46
N GLY A 29 0.70 -17.93 5.83
CA GLY A 29 0.16 -18.22 7.15
C GLY A 29 0.31 -17.10 8.19
N PHE A 30 0.61 -15.86 7.77
CA PHE A 30 0.56 -14.73 8.70
C PHE A 30 -0.89 -14.48 9.13
N ASP A 31 -1.16 -14.65 10.42
CA ASP A 31 -2.48 -14.51 11.05
C ASP A 31 -2.62 -13.23 11.90
N GLY A 32 -1.56 -12.40 11.94
CA GLY A 32 -1.55 -11.16 12.70
C GLY A 32 -2.32 -10.00 12.05
N GLU A 33 -2.22 -8.83 12.67
CA GLU A 33 -2.78 -7.59 12.15
C GLU A 33 -1.99 -7.13 10.92
N LEU A 34 -2.71 -6.83 9.84
CA LEU A 34 -2.16 -6.37 8.58
C LEU A 34 -2.85 -5.07 8.21
N THR A 35 -2.06 -4.01 8.02
CA THR A 35 -2.57 -2.70 7.56
C THR A 35 -1.88 -2.33 6.25
N VAL A 36 -2.64 -1.92 5.25
CA VAL A 36 -2.13 -1.38 3.98
C VAL A 36 -2.48 0.10 3.92
N VAL A 37 -1.48 0.95 3.72
CA VAL A 37 -1.64 2.41 3.64
C VAL A 37 -1.46 2.87 2.20
N GLY A 38 -2.38 3.67 1.66
CA GLY A 38 -2.30 4.22 0.31
C GLY A 38 -2.70 5.69 0.26
N ASP A 39 -1.90 6.53 -0.40
CA ASP A 39 -2.18 7.96 -0.50
C ASP A 39 -3.21 8.32 -1.58
N GLU A 40 -3.61 7.36 -2.42
CA GLU A 40 -4.69 7.50 -3.38
C GLU A 40 -6.04 7.10 -2.72
N PRO A 41 -7.14 7.85 -2.92
CA PRO A 41 -8.43 7.56 -2.27
C PRO A 41 -9.25 6.48 -3.02
N HIS A 42 -8.56 5.61 -3.76
CA HIS A 42 -9.17 4.61 -4.64
C HIS A 42 -8.62 3.24 -4.27
N PRO A 43 -9.41 2.15 -4.41
CA PRO A 43 -8.89 0.80 -4.38
C PRO A 43 -7.78 0.62 -5.43
N ALA A 44 -6.89 -0.36 -5.22
CA ALA A 44 -5.82 -0.60 -6.16
C ALA A 44 -6.36 -0.93 -7.57
N TYR A 45 -5.67 -0.44 -8.59
CA TYR A 45 -6.07 -0.57 -9.99
C TYR A 45 -4.85 -0.88 -10.88
N SER A 46 -5.13 -1.37 -12.09
CA SER A 46 -4.12 -1.68 -13.08
C SER A 46 -3.52 -0.40 -13.68
N ARG A 47 -2.32 -0.01 -13.22
CA ARG A 47 -1.56 1.09 -13.84
C ARG A 47 -1.30 0.89 -15.34
N PRO A 48 -1.02 -0.33 -15.87
CA PRO A 48 -0.88 -0.54 -17.31
C PRO A 48 -2.12 -0.23 -18.15
N ALA A 49 -3.33 -0.30 -17.56
CA ALA A 49 -4.58 0.02 -18.25
C ALA A 49 -4.72 1.53 -18.50
N LEU A 50 -4.11 2.37 -17.64
CA LEU A 50 -4.19 3.83 -17.75
C LEU A 50 -3.66 4.39 -19.07
N SER A 51 -2.70 3.70 -19.71
CA SER A 51 -2.10 4.12 -20.98
C SER A 51 -2.63 3.33 -22.19
N LYS A 52 -3.67 2.51 -21.99
CA LYS A 52 -4.24 1.61 -23.00
C LYS A 52 -5.76 1.69 -22.97
N ALA A 53 -6.44 0.64 -22.50
CA ALA A 53 -7.90 0.54 -22.49
C ALA A 53 -8.58 1.76 -21.88
N LEU A 54 -8.13 2.23 -20.70
CA LEU A 54 -8.73 3.42 -20.07
C LEU A 54 -8.57 4.69 -20.91
N LEU A 55 -7.44 4.83 -21.61
CA LEU A 55 -7.16 6.00 -22.45
C LEU A 55 -7.95 5.96 -23.77
N LEU A 56 -8.22 4.76 -24.29
CA LEU A 56 -8.82 4.55 -25.61
C LEU A 56 -10.35 4.41 -25.54
N ASP A 57 -10.84 3.69 -24.53
CA ASP A 57 -12.23 3.25 -24.44
C ASP A 57 -13.07 4.17 -23.54
N GLY A 58 -12.41 5.06 -22.77
CA GLY A 58 -13.08 6.03 -21.89
C GLY A 58 -13.74 5.40 -20.65
N ASP A 59 -13.43 4.13 -20.37
CA ASP A 59 -13.88 3.43 -19.18
C ASP A 59 -13.42 4.13 -17.90
N GLY A 60 -14.22 4.03 -16.83
CA GLY A 60 -13.85 4.55 -15.52
C GLY A 60 -12.77 3.69 -14.83
N LEU A 61 -12.05 4.27 -13.87
CA LEU A 61 -11.01 3.58 -13.07
C LEU A 61 -11.51 2.27 -12.44
N SER A 62 -12.79 2.20 -12.08
CA SER A 62 -13.43 1.01 -11.51
C SER A 62 -13.41 -0.20 -12.45
N SER A 63 -13.43 0.00 -13.77
CA SER A 63 -13.39 -1.10 -14.76
C SER A 63 -12.03 -1.81 -14.80
N HIS A 64 -11.01 -1.22 -14.17
CA HIS A 64 -9.66 -1.76 -14.09
C HIS A 64 -9.16 -1.85 -12.65
N ALA A 65 -10.07 -1.95 -11.68
CA ALA A 65 -9.72 -2.33 -10.32
C ALA A 65 -8.95 -3.66 -10.35
N LEU A 66 -7.91 -3.77 -9.52
CA LEU A 66 -7.30 -5.06 -9.26
C LEU A 66 -8.32 -5.94 -8.52
N PRO A 67 -8.20 -7.28 -8.63
CA PRO A 67 -9.09 -8.19 -7.91
C PRO A 67 -9.24 -7.77 -6.46
N PRO A 68 -10.46 -7.82 -5.89
CA PRO A 68 -10.67 -7.47 -4.50
C PRO A 68 -9.73 -8.31 -3.63
N PRO A 69 -9.00 -7.68 -2.71
CA PRO A 69 -7.93 -8.35 -2.00
C PRO A 69 -8.45 -9.51 -1.14
N GLY A 70 -7.77 -10.65 -1.22
CA GLY A 70 -8.05 -11.84 -0.40
C GLY A 70 -7.44 -11.76 1.01
N HIS A 71 -6.59 -10.77 1.26
CA HIS A 71 -5.75 -10.71 2.45
C HIS A 71 -6.45 -10.28 3.76
N GLY A 72 -7.67 -9.73 3.71
CA GLY A 72 -8.40 -9.28 4.92
C GLY A 72 -7.61 -8.27 5.77
N ALA A 73 -6.93 -7.31 5.11
CA ALA A 73 -6.17 -6.27 5.79
C ALA A 73 -7.06 -5.06 6.07
N THR A 74 -6.69 -4.24 7.03
CA THR A 74 -7.24 -2.89 7.14
C THR A 74 -6.59 -2.01 6.07
N GLU A 75 -7.39 -1.50 5.12
CA GLU A 75 -6.91 -0.59 4.09
C GLU A 75 -7.23 0.86 4.45
N LEU A 76 -6.18 1.67 4.58
CA LEU A 76 -6.27 3.11 4.81
C LEU A 76 -6.01 3.82 3.48
N LEU A 77 -7.08 4.19 2.78
CA LEU A 77 -7.02 4.88 1.48
C LEU A 77 -7.09 6.39 1.65
N GLY A 78 -6.44 7.12 0.75
CA GLY A 78 -6.38 8.59 0.79
C GLY A 78 -5.58 9.13 1.98
N VAL A 79 -4.74 8.29 2.60
CA VAL A 79 -3.94 8.63 3.78
C VAL A 79 -2.47 8.38 3.45
N ARG A 80 -1.61 9.38 3.68
CA ARG A 80 -0.19 9.29 3.35
C ARG A 80 0.64 8.94 4.57
N ALA A 81 1.48 7.90 4.46
CA ALA A 81 2.60 7.72 5.38
C ALA A 81 3.67 8.81 5.15
N THR A 82 4.03 9.54 6.19
CA THR A 82 4.93 10.71 6.14
C THR A 82 6.29 10.47 6.81
N ALA A 83 6.37 9.55 7.78
CA ALA A 83 7.62 9.21 8.45
C ALA A 83 7.66 7.74 8.90
N LEU A 84 8.89 7.23 9.06
CA LEU A 84 9.18 5.90 9.59
C LEU A 84 10.16 6.03 10.76
N ASP A 85 9.71 5.74 11.98
CA ASP A 85 10.54 5.71 13.18
C ASP A 85 10.96 4.27 13.48
N LEU A 86 12.25 3.97 13.30
CA LEU A 86 12.82 2.63 13.53
C LEU A 86 13.06 2.32 15.02
N GLU A 87 13.27 3.33 15.85
CA GLU A 87 13.50 3.17 17.28
C GLU A 87 12.19 2.88 18.00
N ARG A 88 11.16 3.68 17.74
CA ARG A 88 9.80 3.52 18.29
C ARG A 88 8.95 2.52 17.52
N ARG A 89 9.39 2.10 16.33
CA ARG A 89 8.70 1.19 15.41
C ARG A 89 7.29 1.66 15.05
N ARG A 90 7.23 2.87 14.47
CA ARG A 90 5.98 3.50 14.04
C ARG A 90 6.07 4.06 12.63
N VAL A 91 4.96 3.99 11.91
CA VAL A 91 4.72 4.75 10.68
C VAL A 91 3.78 5.91 11.03
N THR A 92 4.22 7.14 10.80
CA THR A 92 3.38 8.32 11.02
C THR A 92 2.60 8.63 9.75
N LEU A 93 1.31 8.92 9.89
CA LEU A 93 0.39 9.29 8.80
C LEU A 93 0.26 10.82 8.70
N ASP A 94 -0.33 11.32 7.63
CA ASP A 94 -0.48 12.76 7.36
C ASP A 94 -1.55 13.44 8.21
N ASP A 95 -2.45 12.68 8.81
CA ASP A 95 -3.39 13.14 9.85
C ASP A 95 -2.75 13.19 11.27
N GLY A 96 -1.49 12.80 11.40
CA GLY A 96 -0.77 12.72 12.68
C GLY A 96 -0.95 11.41 13.44
N THR A 97 -1.71 10.45 12.90
CA THR A 97 -1.85 9.11 13.48
C THR A 97 -0.54 8.33 13.39
N ASP A 98 -0.20 7.59 14.45
CA ASP A 98 0.94 6.67 14.47
C ASP A 98 0.48 5.20 14.38
N LEU A 99 0.95 4.47 13.38
CA LEU A 99 0.74 3.03 13.23
C LEU A 99 1.92 2.24 13.82
N PRO A 100 1.75 1.50 14.92
CA PRO A 100 2.81 0.64 15.45
C PRO A 100 3.01 -0.60 14.56
N TYR A 101 4.25 -1.05 14.41
CA TYR A 101 4.56 -2.24 13.62
C TYR A 101 5.62 -3.14 14.26
N ASP A 102 5.59 -4.43 13.93
CA ASP A 102 6.72 -5.35 14.17
C ASP A 102 7.58 -5.51 12.92
N ARG A 103 6.95 -5.47 11.74
CA ARG A 103 7.61 -5.38 10.43
C ARG A 103 6.90 -4.36 9.55
N VAL A 104 7.66 -3.71 8.68
CA VAL A 104 7.14 -2.77 7.68
C VAL A 104 7.59 -3.20 6.30
N VAL A 105 6.70 -3.12 5.32
CA VAL A 105 7.00 -3.33 3.90
C VAL A 105 6.86 -2.00 3.19
N LEU A 106 7.92 -1.54 2.51
CA LEU A 106 7.89 -0.31 1.71
C LEU A 106 7.60 -0.67 0.24
N ALA A 107 6.36 -0.44 -0.17
CA ALA A 107 5.84 -0.69 -1.52
C ALA A 107 5.34 0.61 -2.18
N THR A 108 6.04 1.72 -1.94
CA THR A 108 5.64 3.09 -2.31
C THR A 108 5.67 3.39 -3.81
N GLY A 109 6.17 2.45 -4.62
CA GLY A 109 6.29 2.60 -6.06
C GLY A 109 7.24 3.74 -6.45
N SER A 110 6.87 4.50 -7.48
CA SER A 110 7.65 5.62 -7.98
C SER A 110 6.74 6.76 -8.42
N ARG A 111 7.32 7.95 -8.56
CA ARG A 111 6.63 9.12 -9.12
C ARG A 111 7.35 9.58 -10.38
N ALA A 112 6.59 10.03 -11.38
CA ALA A 112 7.17 10.59 -12.59
C ALA A 112 8.05 11.80 -12.26
N ARG A 113 9.26 11.83 -12.83
CA ARG A 113 10.14 13.00 -12.73
C ARG A 113 9.48 14.18 -13.43
N ARG A 114 9.29 15.28 -12.71
CA ARG A 114 8.76 16.52 -13.32
C ARG A 114 9.83 17.15 -14.20
N LEU A 115 9.42 17.62 -15.37
CA LEU A 115 10.27 18.40 -16.26
C LEU A 115 10.49 19.78 -15.62
N SER A 116 11.74 20.12 -15.31
CA SER A 116 12.11 21.46 -14.88
C SER A 116 12.22 22.35 -16.12
N LEU A 117 11.40 23.38 -16.20
CA LEU A 117 11.56 24.46 -17.17
C LEU A 117 12.40 25.56 -16.50
N ALA A 118 13.58 25.83 -17.06
CA ALA A 118 14.43 26.95 -16.65
C ALA A 118 13.93 28.26 -17.25
#